data_AF-A0A034WW48-F1
#
_entry.id   AF-A0A034WW48-F1
#
_cell.length_a   1.000
_cell.length_b   1.000
_cell.length_c   1.000
_cell.angle_alpha   90.00
_cell.angle_beta   90.00
_cell.angle_gamma   90.00
#
_symmetry.space_group_name_H-M   'P 1'
#
loop_
_entity.id
_entity.type
_entity.pdbx_description
1 polymer ?
#
loop_
_entity_poly.entity_id
_entity_poly.type
_entity_poly.pdbx_seq_one_letter_code
_entity_poly.pdbx_strand_id
1 'polypeptide(L)'
;ADVDLGAVPVVDSATDKYDLLWHKVQQGFRYVYARYYADYDWFLKADDDTYVIMENLRYSLYAYDPETPVFFGYELLQLNVTYMSGGAGYVLSKEAFSRVVTTGFNNETLCPPTKYALPEDYCMSICLQNVGALPVDGRFIRSSESKQTFFPLQLTDFMDSNETLSSGDWIERLTPYTVDWGLNCCSNYSISFHYTDPAIMYLYEFFIYHLRAVGLPQPRVILPDKIDHAELLNRFSNERN
;
A
#
# COMPACT_ATOMS: atom_id res chain seq x y z
N ALA A 1 18.49 -1.70 16.60
CA ALA A 1 18.08 -2.18 15.27
C ALA A 1 18.82 -3.48 15.00
N ASP A 2 18.16 -4.42 14.33
CA ASP A 2 18.75 -5.70 13.94
C ASP A 2 19.78 -5.49 12.82
N VAL A 3 21.06 -5.76 13.09
CA VAL A 3 22.15 -5.54 12.14
C VAL A 3 22.18 -6.60 11.06
N ASP A 4 21.73 -7.82 11.36
CA ASP A 4 21.76 -8.95 10.43
C ASP A 4 20.71 -8.77 9.33
N LEU A 5 19.59 -8.13 9.66
CA LEU A 5 18.57 -7.70 8.70
C LEU A 5 18.91 -6.38 7.98
N GLY A 6 20.04 -5.74 8.31
CA GLY A 6 20.40 -4.42 7.79
C GLY A 6 19.46 -3.30 8.27
N ALA A 7 18.78 -3.49 9.40
CA ALA A 7 17.83 -2.51 9.92
C ALA A 7 18.56 -1.25 10.41
N VAL A 8 18.00 -0.09 10.07
CA VAL A 8 18.59 1.22 10.38
C VAL A 8 17.74 1.91 11.45
N PRO A 9 18.34 2.34 12.58
CA PRO A 9 17.62 3.17 13.55
C PRO A 9 17.46 4.60 12.99
N VAL A 10 16.22 5.01 12.76
CA VAL A 10 15.89 6.36 12.28
C VAL A 10 15.33 7.27 13.37
N VAL A 11 15.02 6.71 14.53
CA VAL A 11 14.58 7.41 15.75
C VAL A 11 15.25 6.78 16.97
N ASP A 12 15.30 7.51 18.09
CA ASP A 12 15.77 6.97 19.36
C ASP A 12 14.83 5.89 19.87
N SER A 13 15.38 4.86 20.53
CA SER A 13 14.60 3.74 21.08
C SER A 13 13.52 4.18 22.07
N ALA A 14 13.75 5.26 22.81
CA ALA A 14 12.76 5.83 23.73
C ALA A 14 11.53 6.41 23.01
N THR A 15 11.67 6.76 21.73
CA THR A 15 10.63 7.32 20.86
C THR A 15 10.09 6.32 19.84
N ASP A 16 10.60 5.08 19.83
CA ASP A 16 10.10 3.99 19.00
C ASP A 16 8.85 3.37 19.66
N LYS A 17 7.71 4.06 19.51
CA LYS A 17 6.43 3.69 20.10
C LYS A 17 5.33 3.79 19.04
N TYR A 18 4.28 3.00 19.21
CA TYR A 18 3.12 2.97 18.32
C TYR A 18 2.52 4.38 18.10
N ASP A 19 2.31 5.14 19.17
CA ASP A 19 1.73 6.50 19.09
C ASP A 19 2.65 7.54 18.43
N LEU A 20 3.89 7.15 18.08
CA LEU A 20 4.89 7.98 17.41
C LEU A 20 5.28 7.44 16.02
N LEU A 21 4.50 6.49 15.47
CA LEU A 21 4.76 5.92 14.15
C LEU A 21 4.85 6.97 13.05
N TRP A 22 4.01 8.01 13.09
CA TRP A 22 4.08 9.10 12.13
C TRP A 22 5.46 9.78 12.10
N HIS A 23 6.03 10.06 13.28
CA HIS A 23 7.39 10.60 13.37
C HIS A 23 8.42 9.61 12.83
N LYS A 24 8.32 8.33 13.21
CA LYS A 24 9.22 7.27 12.75
C LYS A 24 9.24 7.14 11.22
N VAL A 25 8.07 7.16 10.59
CA VAL A 25 7.95 7.07 9.13
C VAL A 25 8.52 8.31 8.45
N GLN A 26 8.27 9.53 8.96
CA GLN A 26 8.93 10.72 8.40
C GLN A 26 10.46 10.61 8.41
N GLN A 27 11.06 10.14 9.51
CA GLN A 27 12.51 9.97 9.58
C GLN A 27 13.01 8.84 8.67
N GLY A 28 12.27 7.74 8.57
CA GLY A 28 12.53 6.65 7.62
C GLY A 28 12.56 7.14 6.18
N PHE A 29 11.54 7.91 5.79
CA PHE A 29 11.42 8.45 4.44
C PHE A 29 12.51 9.48 4.15
N ARG A 30 12.85 10.37 5.10
CA ARG A 30 14.02 11.27 4.98
C ARG A 30 15.32 10.50 4.79
N TYR A 31 15.52 9.41 5.54
CA TYR A 31 16.70 8.55 5.42
C TYR A 31 16.80 7.92 4.02
N VAL A 32 15.71 7.33 3.54
CA VAL A 32 15.61 6.72 2.22
C VAL A 32 15.82 7.76 1.12
N TYR A 33 15.19 8.93 1.22
CA TYR A 33 15.35 10.01 0.25
C TYR A 33 16.80 10.48 0.12
N ALA A 34 17.48 10.70 1.24
CA ALA A 34 18.85 11.18 1.25
C ALA A 34 19.88 10.19 0.67
N ARG A 35 19.55 8.89 0.56
CA ARG A 35 20.50 7.83 0.20
C ARG A 35 20.16 7.10 -1.10
N TYR A 36 18.88 6.90 -1.36
CA TYR A 36 18.41 5.96 -2.37
C TYR A 36 17.42 6.57 -3.35
N TYR A 37 17.01 7.83 -3.17
CA TYR A 37 16.01 8.47 -4.05
C TYR A 37 16.36 8.37 -5.54
N ALA A 38 17.63 8.59 -5.89
CA ALA A 38 18.09 8.55 -7.27
C ALA A 38 18.03 7.14 -7.89
N ASP A 39 18.14 6.09 -7.07
CA ASP A 39 18.36 4.71 -7.50
C ASP A 39 17.07 3.92 -7.76
N TYR A 40 15.92 4.42 -7.29
CA TYR A 40 14.64 3.72 -7.36
C TYR A 40 13.52 4.57 -7.95
N ASP A 41 12.59 3.91 -8.61
CA ASP A 41 11.41 4.53 -9.26
C ASP A 41 10.14 4.44 -8.40
N TRP A 42 10.12 3.51 -7.44
CA TRP A 42 8.97 3.20 -6.61
C TRP A 42 9.42 2.94 -5.16
N PHE A 43 8.64 3.42 -4.20
CA PHE A 43 8.94 3.33 -2.77
C PHE A 43 7.77 2.66 -2.04
N LEU A 44 8.02 1.48 -1.47
CA LEU A 44 7.03 0.70 -0.72
C LEU A 44 7.25 0.89 0.79
N LYS A 45 6.18 1.23 1.51
CA LYS A 45 6.09 1.05 2.96
C LYS A 45 5.25 -0.19 3.24
N ALA A 46 5.74 -1.06 4.11
CA ALA A 46 5.02 -2.23 4.62
C ALA A 46 5.40 -2.45 6.09
N ASP A 47 4.55 -3.15 6.83
CA ASP A 47 4.83 -3.59 8.19
C ASP A 47 5.59 -4.93 8.17
N ASP A 48 6.21 -5.31 9.29
CA ASP A 48 7.03 -6.54 9.39
C ASP A 48 6.19 -7.83 9.45
N ASP A 49 4.87 -7.70 9.51
CA ASP A 49 3.85 -8.73 9.37
C ASP A 49 3.00 -8.60 8.08
N THR A 50 3.51 -7.86 7.08
CA THR A 50 2.93 -7.80 5.73
C THR A 50 3.70 -8.69 4.75
N TYR A 51 3.04 -9.69 4.16
CA TYR A 51 3.63 -10.47 3.06
C TYR A 51 3.36 -9.79 1.72
N VAL A 52 4.39 -9.61 0.88
CA VAL A 52 4.29 -8.92 -0.41
C VAL A 52 4.77 -9.79 -1.56
N ILE A 53 3.90 -10.00 -2.56
CA ILE A 53 4.24 -10.69 -3.81
C ILE A 53 4.87 -9.67 -4.75
N MET A 54 6.20 -9.55 -4.69
CA MET A 54 6.94 -8.52 -5.42
C MET A 54 6.78 -8.59 -6.94
N GLU A 55 6.56 -9.77 -7.52
CA GLU A 55 6.26 -9.93 -8.94
C GLU A 55 4.94 -9.28 -9.33
N ASN A 56 3.88 -9.46 -8.53
CA ASN A 56 2.57 -8.87 -8.77
C ASN A 56 2.61 -7.36 -8.57
N LEU A 57 3.36 -6.88 -7.59
CA LEU A 57 3.58 -5.44 -7.41
C LEU A 57 4.26 -4.83 -8.65
N ARG A 58 5.40 -5.39 -9.08
CA ARG A 58 6.14 -4.93 -10.27
C ARG A 58 5.28 -4.99 -11.54
N TYR A 59 4.47 -6.05 -11.68
CA TYR A 59 3.55 -6.22 -12.79
C TYR A 59 2.49 -5.12 -12.83
N SER A 60 1.86 -4.80 -11.70
CA SER A 60 0.83 -3.75 -11.63
C SER A 60 1.41 -2.35 -11.84
N LEU A 61 2.58 -2.06 -11.26
CA LEU A 61 3.25 -0.76 -11.42
C LEU A 61 3.80 -0.54 -12.83
N TYR A 62 4.02 -1.61 -13.62
CA TYR A 62 4.56 -1.50 -14.98
C TYR A 62 3.77 -0.53 -15.84
N ALA A 63 2.45 -0.43 -15.65
CA ALA A 63 1.59 0.43 -16.47
C ALA A 63 1.80 1.94 -16.20
N TYR A 64 2.39 2.31 -15.07
CA TYR A 64 2.47 3.71 -14.61
C TYR A 64 3.84 4.34 -14.90
N ASP A 65 3.84 5.66 -15.09
CA ASP A 65 5.05 6.47 -15.11
C ASP A 65 5.42 6.88 -13.67
N PRO A 66 6.61 6.54 -13.15
CA PRO A 66 7.04 6.92 -11.80
C PRO A 66 7.18 8.44 -11.59
N GLU A 67 7.26 9.24 -12.66
CA GLU A 67 7.27 10.70 -12.60
C GLU A 67 5.86 11.30 -12.43
N THR A 68 4.81 10.47 -12.58
CA THR A 68 3.45 10.88 -12.23
C THR A 68 3.28 10.80 -10.71
N PRO A 69 2.82 11.85 -10.01
CA PRO A 69 2.67 11.85 -8.55
C PRO A 69 1.45 11.00 -8.14
N VAL A 70 1.63 9.69 -7.97
CA VAL A 70 0.57 8.74 -7.58
C VAL A 70 1.03 7.90 -6.40
N PHE A 71 0.07 7.41 -5.63
CA PHE A 71 0.31 6.43 -4.58
C PHE A 71 -0.83 5.41 -4.50
N PHE A 72 -0.48 4.17 -4.16
CA PHE A 72 -1.36 3.00 -4.21
C PHE A 72 -1.48 2.33 -2.85
N GLY A 73 -2.60 1.68 -2.58
CA GLY A 73 -2.81 0.85 -1.39
C GLY A 73 -4.26 0.37 -1.27
N TYR A 74 -4.65 -0.08 -0.09
CA TYR A 74 -6.06 -0.33 0.22
C TYR A 74 -6.72 0.96 0.72
N GLU A 75 -7.73 1.45 0.00
CA GLU A 75 -8.40 2.70 0.34
C GLU A 75 -9.38 2.57 1.50
N LEU A 76 -9.25 3.47 2.47
CA LEU A 76 -10.14 3.66 3.59
C LEU A 76 -10.61 5.13 3.63
N LEU A 77 -11.84 5.36 4.09
CA LEU A 77 -12.47 6.66 4.21
C LEU A 77 -12.87 6.89 5.67
N GLN A 78 -12.28 7.93 6.28
CA GLN A 78 -12.63 8.35 7.62
C GLN A 78 -12.63 9.88 7.72
N LEU A 79 -13.67 10.46 8.32
CA LEU A 79 -13.80 11.92 8.49
C LEU A 79 -13.64 12.71 7.18
N ASN A 80 -14.19 12.19 6.08
CA ASN A 80 -14.07 12.74 4.72
C ASN A 80 -12.62 12.81 4.19
N VAL A 81 -11.71 12.04 4.77
CA VAL A 81 -10.34 11.87 4.28
C VAL A 81 -10.19 10.44 3.81
N THR A 82 -9.87 10.31 2.53
CA THR A 82 -9.40 9.07 1.93
C THR A 82 -7.93 8.84 2.30
N TYR A 83 -7.60 7.61 2.73
CA TYR A 83 -6.24 7.21 3.06
C TYR A 83 -5.96 5.75 2.72
N MET A 84 -4.69 5.41 2.49
CA MET A 84 -4.26 4.04 2.21
C MET A 84 -3.88 3.33 3.50
N SER A 85 -4.42 2.14 3.77
CA SER A 85 -4.11 1.36 4.98
C SER A 85 -2.61 1.11 5.15
N GLY A 86 -2.07 1.45 6.33
CA GLY A 86 -0.65 1.25 6.63
C GLY A 86 -0.22 -0.21 6.65
N GLY A 87 -1.08 -1.10 7.17
CA GLY A 87 -0.78 -2.53 7.33
C GLY A 87 -0.83 -3.30 6.01
N ALA A 88 -1.79 -2.96 5.13
CA ALA A 88 -1.81 -3.49 3.77
C ALA A 88 -0.54 -3.10 2.99
N GLY A 89 0.16 -2.07 3.44
CA GLY A 89 1.25 -1.43 2.75
C GLY A 89 0.75 -0.46 1.68
N TYR A 90 1.59 0.51 1.36
CA TYR A 90 1.31 1.50 0.34
C TYR A 90 2.58 1.83 -0.45
N VAL A 91 2.38 2.23 -1.71
CA VAL A 91 3.46 2.43 -2.67
C VAL A 91 3.38 3.84 -3.23
N LEU A 92 4.50 4.55 -3.24
CA LEU A 92 4.62 5.90 -3.79
C LEU A 92 5.45 5.84 -5.07
N SER A 93 5.01 6.62 -6.07
CA SER A 93 5.86 6.94 -7.21
C SER A 93 7.05 7.79 -6.79
N LYS A 94 8.09 7.82 -7.64
CA LYS A 94 9.28 8.66 -7.44
C LYS A 94 8.91 10.11 -7.18
N GLU A 95 8.04 10.68 -8.01
CA GLU A 95 7.61 12.07 -7.86
C GLU A 95 6.78 12.28 -6.58
N ALA A 96 5.85 11.39 -6.24
CA ALA A 96 5.07 11.50 -5.01
C ALA A 96 5.96 11.47 -3.76
N PHE A 97 6.94 10.56 -3.75
CA PHE A 97 7.93 10.44 -2.67
C PHE A 97 8.81 11.69 -2.55
N SER A 98 9.24 12.26 -3.68
CA SER A 98 10.01 13.51 -3.68
C SER A 98 9.24 14.67 -3.07
N ARG A 99 7.98 14.86 -3.50
CA ARG A 99 7.14 15.96 -3.02
C ARG A 99 6.85 15.86 -1.53
N VAL A 100 6.51 14.67 -1.04
CA VAL A 100 6.14 14.48 0.37
C VAL A 100 7.33 14.75 1.29
N VAL A 101 8.54 14.31 0.90
CA VAL A 101 9.75 14.50 1.72
C VAL A 101 10.28 15.93 1.67
N THR A 102 10.37 16.52 0.48
CA THR A 102 10.99 17.84 0.29
C THR A 102 10.07 19.01 0.64
N THR A 103 8.78 18.87 0.31
CA THR A 103 7.77 19.93 0.46
C THR A 103 6.85 19.66 1.65
N GLY A 104 6.36 18.43 1.77
CA GLY A 104 5.37 18.05 2.79
C GLY A 104 5.92 18.08 4.21
N PHE A 105 6.91 17.25 4.53
CA PHE A 105 7.39 17.06 5.91
C PHE A 105 8.00 18.29 6.59
N ASN A 106 8.28 19.35 5.85
CA ASN A 106 8.79 20.62 6.38
C ASN A 106 7.70 21.68 6.55
N ASN A 107 6.43 21.32 6.30
CA ASN A 107 5.31 22.24 6.33
C ASN A 107 4.12 21.66 7.11
N GLU A 108 3.92 22.15 8.34
CA GLU A 108 2.81 21.75 9.23
C GLU A 108 1.42 22.11 8.68
N THR A 109 1.31 22.95 7.65
CA THR A 109 0.02 23.21 6.99
C THR A 109 -0.32 22.18 5.93
N LEU A 110 0.67 21.48 5.37
CA LEU A 110 0.48 20.42 4.38
C LEU A 110 0.38 19.05 5.05
N CYS A 111 1.13 18.84 6.13
CA CYS A 111 1.25 17.54 6.77
C CYS A 111 0.97 17.66 8.27
N PRO A 112 0.18 16.75 8.87
CA PRO A 112 -0.11 16.82 10.29
C PRO A 112 1.17 16.87 11.14
N PRO A 113 1.23 17.74 12.17
CA PRO A 113 2.35 17.77 13.11
C PRO A 113 2.59 16.44 13.81
N THR A 114 3.85 16.04 13.96
CA THR A 114 4.27 14.78 14.59
C THR A 114 3.94 14.68 16.09
N LYS A 115 3.62 15.80 16.73
CA LYS A 115 3.19 15.87 18.14
C LYS A 115 1.76 15.35 18.36
N TYR A 116 0.98 15.16 17.29
CA TYR A 116 -0.36 14.61 17.38
C TYR A 116 -0.30 13.09 17.25
N ALA A 117 -0.95 12.37 18.17
CA ALA A 117 -1.08 10.91 18.16
C ALA A 117 -2.14 10.49 17.13
N LEU A 118 -1.91 10.81 15.86
CA LEU A 118 -2.74 10.39 14.73
C LEU A 118 -2.11 9.14 14.06
N PRO A 119 -2.93 8.27 13.47
CA PRO A 119 -2.42 7.16 12.67
C PRO A 119 -1.50 7.65 11.55
N GLU A 120 -0.39 6.94 11.36
CA GLU A 120 0.65 7.28 10.40
C GLU A 120 0.13 7.31 8.97
N ASP A 121 -0.64 6.31 8.59
CA ASP A 121 -1.18 6.10 7.26
C ASP A 121 -2.21 7.17 6.86
N TYR A 122 -3.06 7.56 7.81
CA TYR A 122 -3.97 8.70 7.72
C TYR A 122 -3.19 10.01 7.49
N CYS A 123 -2.12 10.22 8.27
CA CYS A 123 -1.27 11.41 8.16
C CYS A 123 -0.49 11.47 6.85
N MET A 124 0.06 10.33 6.41
CA MET A 124 0.78 10.19 5.15
C MET A 124 -0.14 10.52 3.97
N SER A 125 -1.37 10.00 3.97
CA SER A 125 -2.31 10.23 2.86
C SER A 125 -2.78 11.67 2.77
N ILE A 126 -2.98 12.36 3.92
CA ILE A 126 -3.24 13.82 3.94
C ILE A 126 -2.06 14.56 3.32
N CYS A 127 -0.85 14.24 3.77
CA CYS A 127 0.38 14.88 3.33
C CYS A 127 0.59 14.72 1.82
N LEU A 128 0.44 13.50 1.30
CA LEU A 128 0.54 13.16 -0.12
C LEU A 128 -0.49 13.92 -0.98
N GLN A 129 -1.76 13.92 -0.57
CA GLN A 129 -2.80 14.65 -1.29
C GLN A 129 -2.56 16.15 -1.29
N ASN A 130 -2.11 16.73 -0.18
CA ASN A 130 -1.80 18.16 -0.07
C ASN A 130 -0.57 18.59 -0.90
N VAL A 131 0.36 17.67 -1.17
CA VAL A 131 1.46 17.91 -2.14
C VAL A 131 1.08 17.52 -3.58
N GLY A 132 -0.20 17.26 -3.84
CA GLY A 132 -0.74 16.99 -5.16
C GLY A 132 -0.47 15.60 -5.71
N ALA A 133 -0.20 14.62 -4.84
CA ALA A 133 -0.17 13.21 -5.24
C ALA A 133 -1.58 12.61 -5.24
N LEU A 134 -1.84 11.74 -6.20
CA LEU A 134 -3.15 11.16 -6.46
C LEU A 134 -3.28 9.77 -5.81
N PRO A 135 -4.27 9.54 -4.93
CA PRO A 135 -4.52 8.23 -4.34
C PRO A 135 -5.12 7.30 -5.39
N VAL A 136 -4.69 6.05 -5.42
CA VAL A 136 -5.24 5.00 -6.28
C VAL A 136 -5.56 3.78 -5.43
N ASP A 137 -6.83 3.44 -5.28
CA ASP A 137 -7.21 2.20 -4.63
C ASP A 137 -6.69 0.98 -5.42
N GLY A 138 -6.22 -0.01 -4.69
CA GLY A 138 -5.67 -1.25 -5.23
C GLY A 138 -6.61 -2.03 -6.13
N ARG A 139 -7.93 -1.82 -6.03
CA ARG A 139 -8.91 -2.39 -6.96
C ARG A 139 -8.76 -1.83 -8.36
N PHE A 140 -8.30 -0.60 -8.52
CA PHE A 140 -8.23 0.11 -9.80
C PHE A 140 -6.80 0.30 -10.32
N ILE A 141 -5.81 -0.31 -9.65
CA ILE A 141 -4.41 -0.30 -10.10
C ILE A 141 -4.25 -0.92 -11.51
N ARG A 142 -5.23 -1.70 -11.98
CA ARG A 142 -5.28 -2.22 -13.34
C ARG A 142 -6.62 -1.93 -13.97
N SER A 143 -6.62 -1.49 -15.23
CA SER A 143 -7.85 -1.20 -15.98
C SER A 143 -8.69 -2.43 -16.33
N SER A 144 -8.05 -3.60 -16.41
CA SER A 144 -8.69 -4.84 -16.86
C SER A 144 -9.57 -5.52 -15.80
N GLU A 145 -9.41 -5.17 -14.53
CA GLU A 145 -10.09 -5.81 -13.40
C GLU A 145 -10.32 -4.81 -12.28
N SER A 146 -11.42 -4.97 -11.53
CA SER A 146 -11.77 -4.12 -10.38
C SER A 146 -11.77 -4.92 -9.08
N LYS A 147 -10.72 -5.73 -8.86
CA LYS A 147 -10.57 -6.59 -7.69
C LYS A 147 -9.43 -6.12 -6.80
N GLN A 148 -9.63 -6.22 -5.49
CA GLN A 148 -8.66 -5.72 -4.53
C GLN A 148 -7.32 -6.48 -4.64
N THR A 149 -6.23 -5.73 -4.50
CA THR A 149 -4.85 -6.23 -4.60
C THR A 149 -4.05 -6.04 -3.31
N PHE A 150 -4.35 -5.04 -2.49
CA PHE A 150 -3.75 -4.84 -1.17
C PHE A 150 -4.73 -5.31 -0.10
N PHE A 151 -4.30 -5.97 0.98
CA PHE A 151 -5.24 -6.48 1.99
C PHE A 151 -4.81 -6.09 3.41
N PRO A 152 -5.64 -5.32 4.16
CA PRO A 152 -5.31 -4.84 5.51
C PRO A 152 -5.58 -5.87 6.61
N LEU A 153 -6.12 -7.03 6.24
CA LEU A 153 -6.37 -8.19 7.08
C LEU A 153 -5.72 -9.44 6.45
N GLN A 154 -5.80 -10.59 7.13
CA GLN A 154 -5.31 -11.83 6.54
C GLN A 154 -6.16 -12.19 5.32
N LEU A 155 -5.56 -12.85 4.33
CA LEU A 155 -6.32 -13.30 3.15
C LEU A 155 -7.49 -14.23 3.54
N THR A 156 -7.35 -15.00 4.61
CA THR A 156 -8.40 -15.88 5.13
C THR A 156 -9.65 -15.12 5.57
N ASP A 157 -9.50 -13.91 6.15
CA ASP A 157 -10.63 -13.07 6.55
C ASP A 157 -11.50 -12.70 5.33
N PHE A 158 -10.89 -12.52 4.15
CA PHE A 158 -11.60 -12.23 2.91
C PHE A 158 -12.14 -13.49 2.21
N MET A 159 -11.44 -14.62 2.33
CA MET A 159 -11.82 -15.88 1.67
C MET A 159 -12.92 -16.66 2.39
N ASP A 160 -13.11 -16.45 3.70
CA ASP A 160 -14.19 -17.10 4.43
C ASP A 160 -15.52 -16.41 4.14
N SER A 161 -16.40 -17.08 3.38
CA SER A 161 -17.72 -16.56 3.03
C SER A 161 -18.74 -16.63 4.17
N ASN A 162 -18.43 -17.31 5.27
CA ASN A 162 -19.33 -17.53 6.41
C ASN A 162 -19.03 -16.61 7.60
N GLU A 163 -17.92 -15.88 7.59
CA GLU A 163 -17.60 -14.89 8.62
C GLU A 163 -18.24 -13.54 8.32
N THR A 164 -19.57 -13.50 8.36
CA THR A 164 -20.19 -12.27 8.84
C THR A 164 -19.71 -12.02 10.28
N LEU A 165 -18.72 -11.14 10.41
CA LEU A 165 -18.58 -10.17 11.50
C LEU A 165 -18.03 -10.68 12.84
N SER A 166 -16.79 -11.14 12.88
CA SER A 166 -15.93 -10.84 14.05
C SER A 166 -14.81 -9.84 13.72
N SER A 167 -14.31 -9.85 12.47
CA SER A 167 -13.28 -8.94 11.94
C SER A 167 -13.79 -7.88 10.95
N GLY A 168 -15.08 -7.91 10.58
CA GLY A 168 -15.65 -7.20 9.41
C GLY A 168 -16.26 -5.80 9.63
N ASP A 169 -16.61 -5.42 10.85
CA ASP A 169 -17.40 -4.17 11.08
C ASP A 169 -16.62 -2.90 10.73
N TRP A 170 -15.34 -2.83 11.10
CA TRP A 170 -14.55 -1.63 10.80
C TRP A 170 -14.12 -1.59 9.33
N ILE A 171 -13.79 -2.74 8.73
CA ILE A 171 -13.33 -2.78 7.34
C ILE A 171 -14.48 -2.44 6.40
N GLU A 172 -15.68 -2.98 6.62
CA GLU A 172 -16.87 -2.61 5.84
C GLU A 172 -17.27 -1.15 6.06
N ARG A 173 -17.17 -0.64 7.31
CA ARG A 173 -17.51 0.75 7.62
C ARG A 173 -16.56 1.77 6.99
N LEU A 174 -15.26 1.44 6.93
CA LEU A 174 -14.24 2.37 6.45
C LEU A 174 -13.91 2.17 4.97
N THR A 175 -14.27 1.05 4.35
CA THR A 175 -14.05 0.86 2.91
C THR A 175 -15.12 1.65 2.13
N PRO A 176 -14.73 2.55 1.21
CA PRO A 176 -15.70 3.35 0.44
C PRO A 176 -16.44 2.54 -0.65
N TYR A 177 -16.01 1.30 -0.90
CA TYR A 177 -16.56 0.38 -1.89
C TYR A 177 -17.13 -0.89 -1.23
N THR A 178 -17.94 -1.64 -1.99
CA THR A 178 -18.38 -2.97 -1.54
C THR A 178 -17.18 -3.90 -1.34
N VAL A 179 -17.07 -4.50 -0.16
CA VAL A 179 -16.06 -5.52 0.14
C VAL A 179 -16.51 -6.84 -0.50
N ASP A 180 -15.64 -7.43 -1.31
CA ASP A 180 -15.88 -8.71 -1.95
C ASP A 180 -15.38 -9.85 -1.04
N TRP A 181 -16.19 -10.88 -0.85
CA TRP A 181 -15.92 -12.01 0.05
C TRP A 181 -15.87 -13.35 -0.70
N GLY A 182 -15.31 -14.37 -0.04
CA GLY A 182 -15.18 -15.72 -0.58
C GLY A 182 -13.99 -15.87 -1.53
N LEU A 183 -13.83 -17.05 -2.15
CA LEU A 183 -12.71 -17.34 -3.05
C LEU A 183 -12.59 -16.41 -4.27
N ASN A 184 -13.63 -15.62 -4.57
CA ASN A 184 -13.64 -14.64 -5.65
C ASN A 184 -13.37 -13.20 -5.20
N CYS A 185 -13.16 -12.95 -3.90
CA CYS A 185 -12.85 -11.62 -3.32
C CYS A 185 -11.73 -10.88 -4.05
N CYS A 186 -10.73 -11.67 -4.44
CA CYS A 186 -9.38 -11.19 -4.51
C CYS A 186 -8.88 -11.25 -5.95
N SER A 187 -7.98 -10.33 -6.30
CA SER A 187 -7.31 -10.37 -7.59
C SER A 187 -6.47 -11.64 -7.71
N ASN A 188 -6.39 -12.22 -8.92
CA ASN A 188 -5.41 -13.27 -9.20
C ASN A 188 -3.95 -12.73 -9.19
N TYR A 189 -3.81 -11.41 -9.12
CA TYR A 189 -2.58 -10.66 -9.05
C TYR A 189 -2.53 -9.81 -7.77
N SER A 190 -3.09 -10.32 -6.66
CA SER A 190 -2.95 -9.72 -5.34
C SER A 190 -1.49 -9.42 -4.99
N ILE A 191 -1.27 -8.30 -4.31
CA ILE A 191 0.04 -7.72 -4.02
C ILE A 191 0.45 -8.00 -2.58
N SER A 192 -0.42 -7.78 -1.60
CA SER A 192 0.00 -7.85 -0.18
C SER A 192 -1.09 -8.33 0.76
N PHE A 193 -0.68 -9.01 1.83
CA PHE A 193 -1.57 -9.50 2.90
C PHE A 193 -0.98 -9.13 4.26
N HIS A 194 -1.74 -8.40 5.07
CA HIS A 194 -1.34 -7.97 6.42
C HIS A 194 -1.71 -8.99 7.49
N TYR A 195 -1.24 -8.78 8.72
CA TYR A 195 -1.39 -9.71 9.85
C TYR A 195 -0.91 -11.13 9.51
N THR A 196 0.11 -11.24 8.66
CA THR A 196 0.69 -12.50 8.21
C THR A 196 1.82 -12.88 9.15
N ASP A 197 1.55 -13.79 10.07
CA ASP A 197 2.60 -14.31 10.95
C ASP A 197 3.67 -15.12 10.17
N PRO A 198 4.84 -15.41 10.76
CA PRO A 198 5.91 -16.11 10.06
C PRO A 198 5.51 -17.46 9.47
N ALA A 199 4.62 -18.22 10.12
CA ALA A 199 4.18 -19.52 9.61
C ALA A 199 3.32 -19.36 8.34
N ILE A 200 2.44 -18.36 8.32
CA ILE A 200 1.64 -18.03 7.14
C ILE A 200 2.53 -17.47 6.02
N MET A 201 3.56 -16.67 6.32
CA MET A 201 4.52 -16.20 5.32
C MET A 201 5.20 -17.37 4.59
N TYR A 202 5.71 -18.36 5.34
CA TYR A 202 6.29 -19.57 4.74
C TYR A 202 5.27 -20.40 3.95
N LEU A 203 4.00 -20.38 4.37
CA LEU A 203 2.92 -21.06 3.65
C LEU A 203 2.65 -20.39 2.29
N TYR A 204 2.59 -19.06 2.24
CA TYR A 204 2.47 -18.31 0.98
C TYR A 204 3.67 -18.57 0.06
N GLU A 205 4.89 -18.49 0.59
CA GLU A 205 6.11 -18.81 -0.17
C GLU A 205 6.04 -20.23 -0.77
N PHE A 206 5.67 -21.21 0.05
CA PHE A 206 5.52 -22.59 -0.39
C PHE A 206 4.47 -22.75 -1.49
N PHE A 207 3.27 -22.20 -1.31
CA PHE A 207 2.18 -22.37 -2.28
C PHE A 207 2.42 -21.62 -3.59
N ILE A 208 3.07 -20.47 -3.56
CA ILE A 208 3.32 -19.66 -4.75
C ILE A 208 4.53 -20.20 -5.52
N TYR A 209 5.66 -20.41 -4.84
CA TYR A 209 6.93 -20.64 -5.52
C TYR A 209 7.35 -22.10 -5.57
N HIS A 210 6.95 -22.93 -4.61
CA HIS A 210 7.44 -24.31 -4.49
C HIS A 210 6.43 -25.39 -4.90
N LEU A 211 5.15 -25.23 -4.54
CA LEU A 211 4.11 -26.20 -4.83
C LEU A 211 3.81 -26.23 -6.34
N ARG A 212 3.70 -27.44 -6.90
CA ARG A 212 3.30 -27.67 -8.30
C ARG A 212 2.24 -28.75 -8.35
N ALA A 213 0.98 -28.34 -8.47
CA ALA A 213 -0.12 -29.26 -8.69
C ALA A 213 -0.15 -29.72 -10.16
N VAL A 214 -0.15 -31.04 -10.37
CA VAL A 214 -0.17 -31.63 -11.72
C VAL A 214 -1.47 -31.27 -12.43
N GLY A 215 -1.35 -30.80 -13.68
CA GLY A 215 -2.48 -30.51 -14.55
C GLY A 215 -3.04 -29.08 -14.45
N LEU A 216 -2.52 -28.22 -13.57
CA LEU A 216 -2.91 -26.81 -13.55
C LEU A 216 -2.19 -26.01 -14.64
N PRO A 217 -2.92 -25.26 -15.50
CA PRO A 217 -2.31 -24.41 -16.49
C PRO A 217 -1.62 -23.21 -15.83
N GLN A 218 -0.41 -22.88 -16.28
CA GLN A 218 0.26 -21.64 -15.90
C GLN A 218 -0.27 -20.49 -16.76
N PRO A 219 -0.84 -19.42 -16.18
CA PRO A 219 -1.34 -18.30 -16.95
C PRO A 219 -0.19 -17.61 -17.69
N ARG A 220 -0.38 -17.35 -18.98
CA ARG A 220 0.55 -16.54 -19.75
C ARG A 220 0.36 -15.08 -19.38
N VAL A 221 1.34 -14.49 -18.71
CA VAL A 221 1.34 -13.08 -18.33
C VAL A 221 1.78 -12.24 -19.53
N ILE A 222 0.96 -11.24 -19.89
CA ILE A 222 1.26 -10.22 -20.90
C ILE A 222 1.37 -8.90 -20.15
N LEU A 223 2.43 -8.14 -20.38
CA LEU A 223 2.61 -6.85 -19.73
C LEU A 223 1.43 -5.91 -20.06
N PRO A 224 0.91 -5.17 -19.06
CA PRO A 224 -0.18 -4.24 -19.31
C PRO A 224 0.29 -3.09 -20.19
N ASP A 225 -0.65 -2.48 -20.93
CA ASP A 225 -0.39 -1.25 -21.67
C ASP A 225 0.00 -0.12 -20.71
N LYS A 226 0.87 0.78 -21.17
CA LYS A 226 1.21 1.99 -20.42
C LYS A 226 0.00 2.91 -20.34
N ILE A 227 -0.27 3.44 -19.15
CA ILE A 227 -1.34 4.39 -18.92
C ILE A 227 -0.78 5.80 -19.12
N ASP A 228 -1.47 6.60 -19.93
CA ASP A 228 -1.10 8.00 -20.15
C ASP A 228 -1.49 8.88 -18.95
N HIS A 229 -0.73 9.96 -18.72
CA HIS A 229 -1.00 10.90 -17.64
C HIS A 229 -2.38 11.55 -17.76
N ALA A 230 -2.83 11.86 -18.99
CA ALA A 230 -4.16 12.42 -19.20
C ALA A 230 -5.26 11.39 -18.90
N GLU A 231 -5.01 10.11 -19.19
CA GLU A 231 -5.92 9.03 -18.85
C GLU A 231 -6.05 8.88 -17.32
N LEU A 232 -4.92 8.90 -16.59
CA LEU A 232 -4.91 8.87 -15.13
C LEU A 232 -5.74 10.03 -14.55
N LEU A 233 -5.48 11.27 -14.97
CA LEU A 233 -6.24 12.43 -14.51
C LEU A 233 -7.74 12.33 -14.78
N ASN A 234 -8.12 11.78 -15.95
CA ASN A 234 -9.52 11.57 -16.29
C ASN A 234 -10.19 10.54 -15.37
N ARG A 235 -9.50 9.45 -15.01
CA ARG A 235 -10.00 8.46 -14.04
C ARG A 235 -10.33 9.14 -12.70
N PHE A 236 -9.41 9.96 -12.16
CA PHE A 236 -9.61 10.67 -10.89
C PHE A 236 -10.63 11.81 -10.93
N SER A 237 -10.91 12.36 -12.11
CA SER A 237 -11.93 13.41 -12.28
C SER A 237 -13.34 12.82 -12.32
N ASN A 238 -13.47 11.58 -12.80
CA ASN A 238 -14.74 10.88 -12.90
C ASN A 238 -15.12 10.11 -11.62
N GLU A 239 -14.14 9.66 -10.83
CA GLU A 239 -14.38 8.95 -9.56
C GLU A 239 -14.74 9.90 -8.38
N ARG A 240 -14.57 11.22 -8.55
CA ARG A 240 -14.90 12.25 -7.55
C ARG A 240 -16.23 12.98 -7.79
N ASN A 241 -17.02 12.56 -8.78
CA ASN A 241 -18.39 13.04 -9.06
C ASN A 241 -19.41 11.93 -8.79
#